data_AF-A0A5E7XVJ9-F1
#
_entry.id   AF-A0A5E7XVJ9-F1
#
_cell.length_a   1.000
_cell.length_b   1.000
_cell.length_c   1.000
_cell.angle_alpha   90.00
_cell.angle_beta   90.00
_cell.angle_gamma   90.00
#
_symmetry.space_group_name_H-M   'P 1'
#
loop_
_entity.id
_entity.type
_entity.pdbx_description
1 polymer ?
#
loop_
_entity_poly.entity_id
_entity_poly.type
_entity_poly.pdbx_seq_one_letter_code
_entity_poly.pdbx_strand_id
1 'polypeptide(L)'
;MTAISPSSLSSKGQPAAEEAPGHRVLSLQEIQALATRILVRHGLTEPHADALADVITAAERDECASHGTYRLAGLVRTIAAGKVNVAAKPKIQSDQSAIVRVDADMGFSSLAFTMGIDALTERARSHGVAAMAINRCFHFTALWPEVEALAERGLVSLAMTPSHSWVAPNGGRTPLFGTNPLAFGWPRPGHLPYIFDFATSVVARGEIELHRQRNQPIPYGWALDRQGNPTNDPIEAMAGAQMTFGGHKGSALSTMIELLAGPLVGDMTSPQSQAFDDGDGGAPCHGELIIALSPDMFMGTERDRHFKSAERLLEAIPAQGARLPSSRRFAARARTTRDGVRISGTQYDILMQLLAQDAAANLKERP
;
A
#
# COMPACT_ATOMS: atom_id res chain seq x y z
N MET A 1 37.86 51.83 -6.39
CA MET A 1 38.78 50.87 -7.01
C MET A 1 38.33 49.48 -6.58
N THR A 2 37.88 48.53 -7.38
CA THR A 2 37.47 48.45 -8.78
C THR A 2 36.59 47.20 -8.81
N ALA A 3 35.45 47.28 -9.49
CA ALA A 3 34.48 46.20 -9.64
C ALA A 3 35.07 45.00 -10.38
N ILE A 4 34.63 43.78 -10.03
CA ILE A 4 34.75 42.61 -10.90
C ILE A 4 33.35 42.01 -11.05
N SER A 5 32.82 42.12 -12.27
CA SER A 5 31.57 41.52 -12.74
C SER A 5 31.63 39.99 -12.72
N PRO A 6 30.51 39.30 -12.43
CA PRO A 6 30.35 37.90 -12.80
C PRO A 6 30.00 37.83 -14.29
N SER A 7 30.89 37.22 -15.07
CA SER A 7 30.70 36.93 -16.47
C SER A 7 29.57 35.90 -16.68
N SER A 8 28.70 36.25 -17.63
CA SER A 8 27.67 35.44 -18.26
C SER A 8 28.11 34.02 -18.62
N LEU A 9 27.47 33.01 -18.01
CA LEU A 9 27.40 31.66 -18.56
C LEU A 9 26.01 31.48 -19.16
N SER A 10 26.01 31.59 -20.49
CA SER A 10 24.93 31.31 -21.43
C SER A 10 24.10 30.08 -21.06
N SER A 11 22.79 30.28 -21.01
CA SER A 11 21.75 29.25 -21.09
C SER A 11 21.94 28.43 -22.37
N LYS A 12 22.57 27.25 -22.26
CA LYS A 12 22.35 26.18 -23.24
C LYS A 12 21.26 25.30 -22.66
N GLY A 13 20.08 25.38 -23.29
CA GLY A 13 18.97 24.48 -23.02
C GLY A 13 19.47 23.03 -23.05
N GLN A 14 19.23 22.31 -21.97
CA GLN A 14 19.34 20.85 -21.99
C GLN A 14 18.36 20.34 -23.05
N PRO A 15 18.79 19.46 -23.97
CA PRO A 15 17.86 18.85 -24.90
C PRO A 15 16.80 18.08 -24.11
N ALA A 16 15.55 18.16 -24.58
CA ALA A 16 14.50 17.26 -24.15
C ALA A 16 15.04 15.83 -24.16
N ALA A 17 14.86 15.11 -23.05
CA ALA A 17 15.34 13.75 -22.90
C ALA A 17 14.89 12.91 -24.09
N GLU A 18 15.85 12.47 -24.91
CA GLU A 18 15.63 11.47 -25.96
C GLU A 18 14.90 10.28 -25.35
N GLU A 19 13.77 9.91 -25.94
CA GLU A 19 13.00 8.73 -25.59
C GLU A 19 13.89 7.50 -25.75
N ALA A 20 14.35 6.93 -24.63
CA ALA A 20 14.97 5.62 -24.63
C ALA A 20 14.01 4.62 -25.32
N PRO A 21 14.46 3.84 -26.33
CA PRO A 21 13.59 2.96 -27.08
C PRO A 21 12.94 1.93 -26.15
N GLY A 22 11.61 1.82 -26.24
CA GLY A 22 10.83 0.82 -25.50
C GLY A 22 10.17 1.33 -24.20
N HIS A 23 9.90 2.61 -24.03
CA HIS A 23 9.02 3.12 -22.96
C HIS A 23 7.76 3.76 -23.55
N ARG A 24 6.63 3.67 -22.83
CA ARG A 24 5.39 4.40 -23.14
C ARG A 24 5.08 5.39 -22.03
N VAL A 25 4.62 6.57 -22.40
CA VAL A 25 4.12 7.57 -21.45
C VAL A 25 2.60 7.55 -21.51
N LEU A 26 1.95 7.36 -20.37
CA LEU A 26 0.50 7.37 -20.21
C LEU A 26 0.12 8.43 -19.18
N SER A 27 -0.97 9.16 -19.41
CA SER A 27 -1.60 10.00 -18.41
C SER A 27 -2.16 9.15 -17.25
N LEU A 28 -2.37 9.77 -16.08
CA LEU A 28 -3.00 9.09 -14.95
C LEU A 28 -4.41 8.58 -15.29
N GLN A 29 -5.14 9.31 -16.13
CA GLN A 29 -6.46 8.89 -16.60
C GLN A 29 -6.37 7.65 -17.50
N GLU A 30 -5.37 7.57 -18.38
CA GLU A 30 -5.13 6.37 -19.20
C GLU A 30 -4.71 5.16 -18.35
N ILE A 31 -3.92 5.38 -17.30
CA ILE A 31 -3.55 4.32 -16.34
C ILE A 31 -4.78 3.78 -15.62
N GLN A 32 -5.62 4.67 -15.09
CA GLN A 32 -6.86 4.30 -14.40
C GLN A 32 -7.79 3.53 -15.34
N ALA A 33 -8.05 4.08 -16.54
CA ALA A 33 -8.91 3.44 -17.53
C ALA A 33 -8.37 2.06 -17.98
N LEU A 34 -7.05 1.92 -18.14
CA LEU A 34 -6.43 0.64 -18.48
C LEU A 34 -6.58 -0.37 -17.34
N ALA A 35 -6.32 0.04 -16.10
CA ALA A 35 -6.48 -0.81 -14.91
C ALA A 35 -7.93 -1.28 -14.75
N THR A 36 -8.92 -0.36 -14.81
CA THR A 36 -10.36 -0.70 -14.76
C THR A 36 -10.71 -1.71 -15.85
N ARG A 37 -10.33 -1.45 -17.11
CA ARG A 37 -10.65 -2.35 -18.23
C ARG A 37 -10.08 -3.75 -18.05
N ILE A 38 -8.84 -3.88 -17.59
CA ILE A 38 -8.23 -5.18 -17.30
C ILE A 38 -9.04 -5.88 -16.19
N LEU A 39 -9.32 -5.20 -15.08
CA LEU A 39 -10.00 -5.81 -13.94
C LEU A 39 -11.44 -6.25 -14.27
N VAL A 40 -12.19 -5.43 -14.99
CA VAL A 40 -13.54 -5.78 -15.50
C VAL A 40 -13.47 -6.96 -16.47
N ARG A 41 -12.47 -6.98 -17.36
CA ARG A 41 -12.25 -8.08 -18.30
C ARG A 41 -12.06 -9.42 -17.60
N HIS A 42 -11.45 -9.41 -16.41
CA HIS A 42 -11.24 -10.59 -15.57
C HIS A 42 -12.39 -10.86 -14.58
N GLY A 43 -13.53 -10.19 -14.72
CA GLY A 43 -14.80 -10.55 -14.07
C GLY A 43 -15.18 -9.68 -12.87
N LEU A 44 -14.36 -8.70 -12.47
CA LEU A 44 -14.77 -7.76 -11.44
C LEU A 44 -15.91 -6.86 -11.94
N THR A 45 -16.81 -6.50 -11.02
CA THR A 45 -17.78 -5.43 -11.30
C THR A 45 -17.08 -4.09 -11.45
N GLU A 46 -17.66 -3.16 -12.21
CA GLU A 46 -17.10 -1.81 -12.42
C GLU A 46 -16.75 -1.09 -11.10
N PRO A 47 -17.62 -1.06 -10.06
CA PRO A 47 -17.27 -0.40 -8.81
C PRO A 47 -16.04 -1.00 -8.12
N HIS A 48 -15.89 -2.34 -8.18
CA HIS A 48 -14.73 -3.02 -7.59
C HIS A 48 -13.45 -2.75 -8.37
N ALA A 49 -13.56 -2.75 -9.70
CA ALA A 49 -12.47 -2.45 -10.60
C ALA A 49 -11.99 -1.01 -10.45
N ASP A 50 -12.91 -0.04 -10.36
CA ASP A 50 -12.60 1.38 -10.18
C ASP A 50 -11.90 1.64 -8.85
N ALA A 51 -12.40 1.08 -7.74
CA ALA A 51 -11.77 1.26 -6.43
C ALA A 51 -10.32 0.73 -6.39
N LEU A 52 -10.03 -0.38 -7.07
CA LEU A 52 -8.67 -0.89 -7.22
C LEU A 52 -7.83 -0.04 -8.17
N ALA A 53 -8.40 0.40 -9.29
CA ALA A 53 -7.75 1.24 -10.28
C ALA A 53 -7.33 2.58 -9.69
N ASP A 54 -8.13 3.16 -8.79
CA ASP A 54 -7.80 4.38 -8.06
C ASP A 54 -6.53 4.21 -7.21
N VAL A 55 -6.42 3.10 -6.49
CA VAL A 55 -5.24 2.82 -5.65
C VAL A 55 -3.99 2.55 -6.50
N ILE A 56 -4.14 1.79 -7.60
CA ILE A 56 -3.06 1.56 -8.58
C ILE A 56 -2.58 2.89 -9.17
N THR A 57 -3.51 3.76 -9.54
CA THR A 57 -3.21 5.06 -10.14
C THR A 57 -2.55 5.98 -9.13
N ALA A 58 -2.99 5.96 -7.87
CA ALA A 58 -2.33 6.69 -6.78
C ALA A 58 -0.88 6.22 -6.56
N ALA A 59 -0.60 4.93 -6.70
CA ALA A 59 0.74 4.38 -6.62
C ALA A 59 1.63 4.78 -7.80
N GLU A 60 1.11 4.76 -9.04
CA GLU A 60 1.86 5.28 -10.19
C GLU A 60 2.13 6.78 -10.09
N ARG A 61 1.12 7.56 -9.70
CA ARG A 61 1.23 9.00 -9.43
C ARG A 61 2.40 9.32 -8.50
N ASP A 62 2.54 8.53 -7.44
CA ASP A 62 3.54 8.74 -6.40
C ASP A 62 4.88 8.01 -6.70
N GLU A 63 5.09 7.52 -7.93
CA GLU A 63 6.26 6.74 -8.39
C GLU A 63 6.57 5.52 -7.49
N CYS A 64 5.52 4.88 -6.99
CA CYS A 64 5.59 3.65 -6.19
C CYS A 64 5.24 2.43 -7.05
N ALA A 65 6.09 2.14 -8.03
CA ALA A 65 5.86 1.11 -9.05
C ALA A 65 5.51 -0.27 -8.45
N SER A 66 6.07 -0.63 -7.29
CA SER A 66 5.78 -1.91 -6.61
C SER A 66 4.32 -2.07 -6.17
N HIS A 67 3.53 -1.00 -6.15
CA HIS A 67 2.10 -1.00 -5.83
C HIS A 67 1.23 -0.40 -6.96
N GLY A 68 1.85 -0.04 -8.09
CA GLY A 68 1.17 0.48 -9.28
C GLY A 68 0.73 -0.63 -10.24
N THR A 69 0.82 -0.37 -11.54
CA THR A 69 0.39 -1.26 -12.62
C THR A 69 1.07 -2.63 -12.58
N TYR A 70 2.26 -2.74 -11.97
CA TYR A 70 2.92 -4.01 -11.68
C TYR A 70 2.02 -5.01 -10.94
N ARG A 71 1.11 -4.52 -10.08
CA ARG A 71 0.20 -5.36 -9.29
C ARG A 71 -0.92 -5.99 -10.12
N LEU A 72 -1.25 -5.47 -11.31
CA LEU A 72 -2.37 -5.98 -12.11
C LEU A 72 -2.23 -7.46 -12.46
N ALA A 73 -1.01 -7.92 -12.78
CA ALA A 73 -0.78 -9.35 -13.03
C ALA A 73 -1.06 -10.22 -11.79
N GLY A 74 -0.71 -9.72 -10.59
CA GLY A 74 -1.00 -10.41 -9.33
C GLY A 74 -2.50 -10.41 -8.98
N LEU A 75 -3.19 -9.31 -9.26
CA LEU A 75 -4.65 -9.21 -9.09
C LEU A 75 -5.38 -10.20 -10.00
N VAL A 76 -5.01 -10.26 -11.28
CA VAL A 76 -5.58 -11.22 -12.23
C VAL A 76 -5.33 -12.67 -11.79
N ARG A 77 -4.12 -13.00 -11.33
CA ARG A 77 -3.85 -14.33 -10.75
C ARG A 77 -4.70 -14.63 -9.52
N THR A 78 -4.86 -13.66 -8.64
CA THR A 78 -5.70 -13.80 -7.43
C THR A 78 -7.17 -14.06 -7.80
N ILE A 79 -7.67 -13.37 -8.82
CA ILE A 79 -9.02 -13.61 -9.36
C ILE A 79 -9.11 -15.01 -9.96
N ALA A 80 -8.11 -15.43 -10.74
CA ALA A 80 -8.06 -16.75 -11.37
C ALA A 80 -8.01 -17.91 -10.36
N ALA A 81 -7.38 -17.73 -9.20
CA ALA A 81 -7.44 -18.68 -8.08
C ALA A 81 -8.89 -18.94 -7.61
N GLY A 82 -9.80 -18.00 -7.85
CA GLY A 82 -11.25 -18.18 -7.70
C GLY A 82 -11.76 -18.27 -6.26
N LYS A 83 -10.95 -17.82 -5.30
CA LYS A 83 -11.37 -17.58 -3.91
C LYS A 83 -11.93 -16.17 -3.71
N VAL A 84 -11.67 -15.26 -4.65
CA VAL A 84 -12.27 -13.91 -4.69
C VAL A 84 -13.70 -14.00 -5.22
N ASN A 85 -14.63 -13.38 -4.50
CA ASN A 85 -15.96 -13.12 -5.03
C ASN A 85 -15.88 -11.90 -5.97
N VAL A 86 -15.78 -12.17 -7.28
CA VAL A 86 -15.63 -11.13 -8.30
C VAL A 86 -16.85 -10.21 -8.44
N ALA A 87 -18.02 -10.68 -7.95
CA ALA A 87 -19.27 -9.94 -7.90
C ALA A 87 -19.64 -9.53 -6.47
N ALA A 88 -18.65 -9.43 -5.58
CA ALA A 88 -18.82 -9.04 -4.18
C ALA A 88 -19.67 -7.77 -4.05
N LYS A 89 -20.57 -7.79 -3.07
CA LYS A 89 -21.38 -6.63 -2.71
C LYS A 89 -21.09 -6.26 -1.26
N PRO A 90 -20.02 -5.47 -1.01
CA PRO A 90 -19.68 -5.09 0.34
C PRO A 90 -20.86 -4.43 1.06
N LYS A 91 -20.97 -4.67 2.37
CA LYS A 91 -22.06 -4.13 3.18
C LYS A 91 -21.51 -3.45 4.41
N ILE A 92 -21.86 -2.17 4.54
CA ILE A 92 -21.63 -1.41 5.77
C ILE A 92 -22.70 -1.85 6.77
N GLN A 93 -22.25 -2.38 7.91
CA GLN A 93 -23.13 -2.61 9.05
C GLN A 93 -23.27 -1.28 9.79
N SER A 94 -24.46 -0.70 9.70
CA SER A 94 -24.75 0.59 10.29
C SER A 94 -25.38 0.41 11.67
N ASP A 95 -24.58 0.63 12.71
CA ASP A 95 -25.06 1.05 14.04
C ASP A 95 -24.69 2.54 14.30
N GLN A 96 -25.00 3.05 15.49
CA GLN A 96 -24.60 4.40 15.92
C GLN A 96 -23.32 4.37 16.78
N SER A 97 -22.52 3.31 16.69
CA SER A 97 -21.29 3.18 17.47
C SER A 97 -20.13 3.95 16.83
N ALA A 98 -19.01 4.08 17.53
CA ALA A 98 -17.77 4.57 16.93
C ALA A 98 -17.12 3.58 15.94
N ILE A 99 -17.68 2.39 15.75
CA ILE A 99 -17.11 1.30 14.94
C ILE A 99 -17.91 1.09 13.64
N VAL A 100 -17.34 1.46 12.51
CA VAL A 100 -17.87 1.12 11.17
C VAL A 100 -17.41 -0.28 10.83
N ARG A 101 -18.33 -1.22 10.61
CA ARG A 101 -17.97 -2.56 10.12
C ARG A 101 -18.36 -2.67 8.66
N VAL A 102 -17.45 -3.14 7.82
CA VAL A 102 -17.70 -3.38 6.41
C VAL A 102 -17.34 -4.82 6.08
N ASP A 103 -18.34 -5.65 5.81
CA ASP A 103 -18.11 -6.98 5.24
C ASP A 103 -17.82 -6.80 3.75
N ALA A 104 -16.63 -7.16 3.28
CA ALA A 104 -16.21 -7.05 1.88
C ALA A 104 -16.73 -8.19 1.00
N ASP A 105 -17.46 -9.15 1.56
CA ASP A 105 -18.10 -10.25 0.84
C ASP A 105 -17.11 -11.10 0.01
N MET A 106 -15.92 -11.35 0.55
CA MET A 106 -14.80 -12.01 -0.13
C MET A 106 -14.28 -11.27 -1.38
N GLY A 107 -14.57 -9.97 -1.50
CA GLY A 107 -14.00 -9.08 -2.50
C GLY A 107 -12.70 -8.42 -2.04
N PHE A 108 -12.17 -7.49 -2.84
CA PHE A 108 -11.01 -6.68 -2.44
C PHE A 108 -11.37 -5.56 -1.46
N SER A 109 -10.45 -5.22 -0.55
CA SER A 109 -10.64 -4.21 0.51
C SER A 109 -10.95 -2.81 -0.02
N SER A 110 -10.40 -2.42 -1.17
CA SER A 110 -10.48 -1.03 -1.68
C SER A 110 -11.92 -0.53 -1.89
N LEU A 111 -12.85 -1.39 -2.34
CA LEU A 111 -14.27 -1.00 -2.46
C LEU A 111 -14.92 -0.86 -1.08
N ALA A 112 -14.61 -1.78 -0.14
CA ALA A 112 -15.12 -1.70 1.22
C ALA A 112 -14.65 -0.42 1.94
N PHE A 113 -13.37 -0.04 1.77
CA PHE A 113 -12.83 1.23 2.24
C PHE A 113 -13.58 2.42 1.64
N THR A 114 -13.73 2.44 0.32
CA THR A 114 -14.41 3.52 -0.42
C THR A 114 -15.85 3.70 0.06
N MET A 115 -16.56 2.60 0.33
CA MET A 115 -17.92 2.66 0.86
C MET A 115 -17.97 3.16 2.32
N GLY A 116 -17.00 2.77 3.16
CA GLY A 116 -17.03 3.05 4.60
C GLY A 116 -16.40 4.38 5.03
N ILE A 117 -15.55 5.00 4.20
CA ILE A 117 -14.76 6.19 4.59
C ILE A 117 -15.61 7.38 5.04
N ASP A 118 -16.77 7.61 4.43
CA ASP A 118 -17.68 8.70 4.80
C ASP A 118 -18.28 8.48 6.19
N ALA A 119 -18.75 7.27 6.47
CA ALA A 119 -19.26 6.90 7.79
C ALA A 119 -18.15 6.97 8.86
N LEU A 120 -16.93 6.55 8.53
CA LEU A 120 -15.78 6.63 9.44
C LEU A 120 -15.44 8.10 9.75
N THR A 121 -15.46 8.95 8.73
CA THR A 121 -15.18 10.40 8.87
C THR A 121 -16.20 11.06 9.78
N GLU A 122 -17.49 10.80 9.56
CA GLU A 122 -18.57 11.39 10.33
C GLU A 122 -18.53 10.94 11.80
N ARG A 123 -18.29 9.64 12.04
CA ARG A 123 -18.17 9.11 13.40
C ARG A 123 -16.94 9.64 14.12
N ALA A 124 -15.80 9.79 13.44
CA ALA A 124 -14.61 10.36 14.05
C ALA A 124 -14.85 11.81 14.49
N ARG A 125 -15.56 12.60 13.68
CA ARG A 125 -15.94 13.98 14.03
C ARG A 125 -16.90 14.04 15.21
N SER A 126 -17.89 13.16 15.23
CA SER A 126 -18.93 13.15 16.27
C SER A 126 -18.47 12.54 17.60
N HIS A 127 -17.64 11.50 17.57
CA HIS A 127 -17.19 10.78 18.77
C HIS A 127 -15.75 11.10 19.21
N GLY A 128 -15.00 11.85 18.42
CA GLY A 128 -13.57 12.12 18.63
C GLY A 128 -12.65 11.01 18.13
N VAL A 129 -13.08 9.75 18.26
CA VAL A 129 -12.40 8.56 17.75
C VAL A 129 -13.42 7.68 17.04
N ALA A 130 -13.06 7.16 15.87
CA ALA A 130 -13.79 6.08 15.23
C ALA A 130 -12.83 5.07 14.61
N ALA A 131 -13.30 3.85 14.43
CA ALA A 131 -12.55 2.80 13.74
C ALA A 131 -13.42 2.16 12.67
N MET A 132 -12.79 1.75 11.56
CA MET A 132 -13.39 0.95 10.51
C MET A 132 -12.72 -0.42 10.50
N ALA A 133 -13.52 -1.45 10.67
CA ALA A 133 -13.14 -2.84 10.52
C ALA A 133 -13.64 -3.32 9.16
N ILE A 134 -12.72 -3.63 8.24
CA ILE A 134 -13.05 -4.31 6.99
C ILE A 134 -12.78 -5.79 7.20
N ASN A 135 -13.76 -6.62 6.87
CA ASN A 135 -13.69 -8.07 7.06
C ASN A 135 -13.89 -8.84 5.76
N ARG A 136 -13.45 -10.09 5.75
CA ARG A 136 -13.61 -11.04 4.64
C ARG A 136 -13.15 -10.42 3.33
N CYS A 137 -11.96 -9.84 3.33
CA CYS A 137 -11.42 -9.12 2.17
C CYS A 137 -10.09 -9.72 1.71
N PHE A 138 -9.84 -9.58 0.41
CA PHE A 138 -8.51 -9.74 -0.15
C PHE A 138 -7.80 -8.39 -0.10
N HIS A 139 -6.60 -8.37 0.46
CA HIS A 139 -5.80 -7.15 0.57
C HIS A 139 -4.57 -7.23 -0.34
N PHE A 140 -4.45 -6.28 -1.27
CA PHE A 140 -3.35 -6.27 -2.25
C PHE A 140 -2.80 -4.89 -2.57
N THR A 141 -3.22 -3.89 -1.79
CA THR A 141 -2.89 -2.49 -1.98
C THR A 141 -1.90 -2.00 -0.93
N ALA A 142 -1.38 -0.79 -1.13
CA ALA A 142 -0.70 -0.09 -0.06
C ALA A 142 -1.69 0.64 0.86
N LEU A 143 -1.27 0.98 2.06
CA LEU A 143 -2.13 1.59 3.08
C LEU A 143 -2.08 3.12 3.03
N TRP A 144 -1.01 3.73 2.51
CA TRP A 144 -0.88 5.19 2.48
C TRP A 144 -2.04 5.93 1.78
N PRO A 145 -2.67 5.43 0.69
CA PRO A 145 -3.77 6.15 0.04
C PRO A 145 -4.95 6.37 0.98
N GLU A 146 -5.21 5.41 1.87
CA GLU A 146 -6.33 5.43 2.80
C GLU A 146 -6.12 6.43 3.93
N VAL A 147 -4.96 6.38 4.58
CA VAL A 147 -4.61 7.35 5.63
C VAL A 147 -4.43 8.76 5.07
N GLU A 148 -4.00 8.89 3.82
CA GLU A 148 -3.91 10.17 3.11
C GLU A 148 -5.30 10.74 2.83
N ALA A 149 -6.26 9.94 2.36
CA ALA A 149 -7.65 10.37 2.16
C ALA A 149 -8.30 10.86 3.47
N LEU A 150 -8.01 10.22 4.61
CA LEU A 150 -8.47 10.68 5.92
C LEU A 150 -7.77 11.96 6.38
N ALA A 151 -6.46 12.10 6.11
CA ALA A 151 -5.71 13.32 6.42
C ALA A 151 -6.19 14.52 5.59
N GLU A 152 -6.56 14.32 4.33
CA GLU A 152 -7.19 15.35 3.48
C GLU A 152 -8.56 15.78 4.02
N ARG A 153 -9.26 14.91 4.74
CA ARG A 153 -10.51 15.21 5.46
C ARG A 153 -10.30 15.87 6.83
N GLY A 154 -9.04 16.17 7.18
CA GLY A 154 -8.66 16.83 8.42
C GLY A 154 -8.54 15.90 9.63
N LEU A 155 -8.48 14.58 9.43
CA LEU A 155 -8.42 13.59 10.50
C LEU A 155 -6.99 13.03 10.64
N VAL A 156 -6.59 12.72 11.87
CA VAL A 156 -5.39 11.90 12.11
C VAL A 156 -5.80 10.44 11.93
N SER A 157 -4.96 9.63 11.28
CA SER A 157 -5.34 8.27 10.90
C SER A 157 -4.23 7.26 11.12
N LEU A 158 -4.64 6.02 11.38
CA LEU A 158 -3.81 4.82 11.35
C LEU A 158 -4.50 3.78 10.48
N ALA A 159 -3.76 3.04 9.68
CA ALA A 159 -4.27 1.86 8.98
C ALA A 159 -3.29 0.69 9.18
N MET A 160 -3.82 -0.51 9.40
CA MET A 160 -3.01 -1.70 9.63
C MET A 160 -3.75 -2.96 9.22
N THR A 161 -2.99 -3.96 8.80
CA THR A 161 -3.54 -5.23 8.32
C THR A 161 -2.50 -6.35 8.45
N PRO A 162 -2.88 -7.62 8.72
CA PRO A 162 -1.98 -8.76 8.61
C PRO A 162 -1.62 -9.07 7.14
N SER A 163 -1.02 -10.24 6.88
CA SER A 163 -0.76 -10.72 5.51
C SER A 163 -0.71 -12.26 5.48
N HIS A 164 -0.10 -12.87 4.48
CA HIS A 164 0.32 -14.28 4.55
C HIS A 164 1.54 -14.42 5.48
N SER A 165 1.66 -15.54 6.19
CA SER A 165 2.77 -15.77 7.11
C SER A 165 4.12 -15.89 6.37
N TRP A 166 4.88 -14.78 6.33
CA TRP A 166 6.18 -14.65 5.66
C TRP A 166 7.34 -14.32 6.59
N VAL A 167 7.05 -13.85 7.81
CA VAL A 167 8.01 -13.24 8.72
C VAL A 167 8.14 -14.09 9.98
N ALA A 168 9.36 -14.37 10.40
CA ALA A 168 9.63 -15.04 11.67
C ALA A 168 9.60 -14.03 12.83
N PRO A 169 9.02 -14.38 13.99
CA PRO A 169 9.16 -13.56 15.19
C PRO A 169 10.64 -13.48 15.58
N ASN A 170 11.03 -12.43 16.29
CA ASN A 170 12.41 -12.30 16.75
C ASN A 170 12.78 -13.48 17.67
N GLY A 171 13.80 -14.25 17.29
CA GLY A 171 14.21 -15.49 17.98
C GLY A 171 13.48 -16.75 17.49
N GLY A 172 12.48 -16.60 16.62
CA GLY A 172 11.85 -17.69 15.89
C GLY A 172 12.62 -18.08 14.63
N ARG A 173 12.20 -19.20 14.04
CA ARG A 173 12.90 -19.86 12.92
C ARG A 173 12.03 -20.10 11.69
N THR A 174 10.71 -19.97 11.84
CA THR A 174 9.74 -20.29 10.80
C THR A 174 8.80 -19.10 10.59
N PRO A 175 8.20 -18.95 9.39
CA PRO A 175 7.20 -17.92 9.15
C PRO A 175 6.02 -18.05 10.13
N LEU A 176 5.56 -16.92 10.65
CA LEU A 176 4.40 -16.85 11.56
C LEU A 176 3.58 -15.59 11.35
N PHE A 177 4.24 -14.44 11.21
CA PHE A 177 3.57 -13.16 10.95
C PHE A 177 3.57 -12.85 9.47
N GLY A 178 2.64 -12.02 9.03
CA GLY A 178 2.77 -11.31 7.78
C GLY A 178 3.79 -10.20 7.84
N THR A 179 3.96 -9.49 6.73
CA THR A 179 4.74 -8.24 6.69
C THR A 179 4.04 -7.09 7.45
N ASN A 180 2.79 -7.32 7.86
CA ASN A 180 1.96 -6.55 8.78
C ASN A 180 2.23 -5.04 8.74
N PRO A 181 1.88 -4.34 7.65
CA PRO A 181 2.17 -2.92 7.53
C PRO A 181 1.37 -2.06 8.52
N LEU A 182 1.97 -0.93 8.86
CA LEU A 182 1.34 0.15 9.62
C LEU A 182 1.53 1.47 8.85
N ALA A 183 0.42 2.12 8.55
CA ALA A 183 0.42 3.47 8.00
C ALA A 183 -0.16 4.48 8.99
N PHE A 184 0.29 5.71 8.86
CA PHE A 184 -0.15 6.84 9.68
C PHE A 184 -0.30 8.08 8.82
N GLY A 185 -1.36 8.85 9.07
CA GLY A 185 -1.60 10.13 8.46
C GLY A 185 -1.80 11.24 9.49
N TRP A 186 -1.14 12.37 9.27
CA TRP A 186 -1.34 13.60 10.02
C TRP A 186 -1.77 14.73 9.08
N PRO A 187 -2.94 15.35 9.33
CA PRO A 187 -3.44 16.45 8.51
C PRO A 187 -2.57 17.69 8.71
N ARG A 188 -2.36 18.47 7.66
CA ARG A 188 -1.56 19.71 7.71
C ARG A 188 -2.30 20.83 6.97
N PRO A 189 -3.18 21.59 7.64
CA PRO A 189 -3.96 22.64 6.97
C PRO A 189 -3.06 23.59 6.17
N GLY A 190 -3.35 23.74 4.87
CA GLY A 190 -2.55 24.57 3.94
C GLY A 190 -1.29 23.90 3.37
N HIS A 191 -0.99 22.66 3.74
CA HIS A 191 0.17 21.89 3.28
C HIS A 191 -0.22 20.47 2.86
N LEU A 192 0.70 19.75 2.22
CA LEU A 192 0.55 18.31 1.99
C LEU A 192 0.67 17.55 3.32
N PRO A 193 -0.17 16.52 3.55
CA PRO A 193 -0.22 15.82 4.83
C PRO A 193 1.08 15.06 5.11
N TYR A 194 1.38 14.84 6.38
CA TYR A 194 2.51 13.98 6.77
C TYR A 194 2.03 12.52 6.78
N ILE A 195 2.62 11.67 5.94
CA ILE A 195 2.19 10.28 5.78
C ILE A 195 3.39 9.33 5.83
N PHE A 196 3.28 8.24 6.59
CA PHE A 196 4.16 7.09 6.44
C PHE A 196 3.36 5.80 6.24
N ASP A 197 3.99 4.82 5.61
CA ASP A 197 3.49 3.47 5.40
C ASP A 197 4.72 2.56 5.30
N PHE A 198 4.86 1.60 6.23
CA PHE A 198 5.94 0.64 6.24
C PHE A 198 5.49 -0.73 6.72
N ALA A 199 6.17 -1.76 6.22
CA ALA A 199 6.08 -3.12 6.74
C ALA A 199 6.83 -3.27 8.08
N THR A 200 6.39 -4.20 8.92
CA THR A 200 7.14 -4.62 10.11
C THR A 200 8.27 -5.62 9.79
N SER A 201 8.33 -6.10 8.55
CA SER A 201 9.50 -6.81 8.03
C SER A 201 10.65 -5.84 7.75
N VAL A 202 11.89 -6.32 7.88
CA VAL A 202 13.11 -5.52 7.63
C VAL A 202 13.25 -5.08 6.17
N VAL A 203 12.62 -5.83 5.26
CA VAL A 203 12.61 -5.56 3.82
C VAL A 203 11.27 -6.00 3.23
N ALA A 204 10.87 -5.42 2.10
CA ALA A 204 9.74 -5.93 1.33
C ALA A 204 10.09 -7.28 0.67
N ARG A 205 9.15 -8.24 0.64
CA ARG A 205 9.36 -9.54 -0.03
C ARG A 205 9.69 -9.39 -1.51
N GLY A 206 9.09 -8.41 -2.17
CA GLY A 206 9.38 -8.08 -3.58
C GLY A 206 10.84 -7.66 -3.82
N GLU A 207 11.52 -7.10 -2.82
CA GLU A 207 12.93 -6.74 -2.96
C GLU A 207 13.82 -7.99 -2.97
N ILE A 208 13.50 -9.00 -2.16
CA ILE A 208 14.19 -10.31 -2.18
C ILE A 208 13.94 -10.98 -3.54
N GLU A 209 12.73 -10.91 -4.06
CA GLU A 209 12.39 -11.42 -5.39
C GLU A 209 13.19 -10.74 -6.51
N LEU A 210 13.41 -9.42 -6.44
CA LEU A 210 14.28 -8.71 -7.39
C LEU A 210 15.74 -9.20 -7.33
N HIS A 211 16.26 -9.45 -6.13
CA HIS A 211 17.59 -10.03 -5.95
C HIS A 211 17.65 -11.46 -6.53
N ARG A 212 16.60 -12.27 -6.32
CA ARG A 212 16.47 -13.61 -6.89
C ARG A 212 16.51 -13.59 -8.41
N GLN A 213 15.73 -12.71 -9.04
CA GLN A 213 15.69 -12.57 -10.50
C GLN A 213 17.03 -12.13 -11.10
N ARG A 214 17.82 -11.37 -10.33
CA ARG A 214 19.17 -10.90 -10.73
C ARG A 214 20.29 -11.85 -10.32
N ASN A 215 19.99 -12.97 -9.66
CA ASN A 215 20.97 -13.87 -9.04
C ASN A 215 21.98 -13.10 -8.15
N GLN A 216 21.50 -12.13 -7.38
CA GLN A 216 22.31 -11.31 -6.48
C GLN A 216 22.07 -11.72 -5.02
N PRO A 217 23.11 -11.80 -4.18
CA PRO A 217 22.93 -12.10 -2.76
C PRO A 217 22.18 -10.96 -2.06
N ILE A 218 21.40 -11.30 -1.04
CA ILE A 218 20.76 -10.33 -0.14
C ILE A 218 21.65 -10.07 1.09
N PRO A 219 21.53 -8.90 1.75
CA PRO A 219 22.21 -8.68 3.03
C PRO A 219 21.80 -9.68 4.11
N TYR A 220 22.76 -10.14 4.92
CA TYR A 220 22.44 -10.88 6.14
C TYR A 220 21.55 -10.05 7.06
N GLY A 221 20.65 -10.73 7.78
CA GLY A 221 19.65 -10.11 8.63
C GLY A 221 18.35 -9.75 7.90
N TRP A 222 18.25 -10.00 6.58
CA TRP A 222 16.99 -9.87 5.85
C TRP A 222 16.07 -11.08 6.01
N ALA A 223 16.65 -12.28 6.01
CA ALA A 223 15.90 -13.52 5.98
C ALA A 223 16.64 -14.69 6.61
N LEU A 224 15.86 -15.74 6.88
CA LEU A 224 16.26 -17.07 7.28
C LEU A 224 15.94 -18.05 6.14
N ASP A 225 16.74 -19.11 6.02
CA ASP A 225 16.47 -20.24 5.11
C ASP A 225 15.31 -21.13 5.59
N ARG A 226 15.01 -22.20 4.86
CA ARG A 226 13.97 -23.19 5.22
C ARG A 226 14.21 -23.88 6.56
N GLN A 227 15.47 -23.95 7.02
CA GLN A 227 15.86 -24.56 8.29
C GLN A 227 15.95 -23.51 9.42
N GLY A 228 15.65 -22.25 9.13
CA GLY A 228 15.67 -21.14 10.06
C GLY A 228 17.07 -20.61 10.39
N ASN A 229 18.07 -20.82 9.53
CA ASN A 229 19.40 -20.21 9.69
C ASN A 229 19.49 -18.91 8.89
N PRO A 230 20.25 -17.90 9.35
CA PRO A 230 20.49 -16.68 8.58
C PRO A 230 21.06 -16.98 7.19
N THR A 231 20.49 -16.38 6.15
CA THR A 231 20.90 -16.59 4.76
C THR A 231 21.11 -15.28 4.01
N ASN A 232 22.01 -15.32 3.04
CA ASN A 232 22.20 -14.28 2.02
C ASN A 232 21.79 -14.78 0.61
N ASP A 233 21.30 -16.01 0.50
CA ASP A 233 20.79 -16.57 -0.76
C ASP A 233 19.31 -16.18 -0.93
N PRO A 234 18.94 -15.42 -1.98
CA PRO A 234 17.56 -15.01 -2.22
C PRO A 234 16.60 -16.18 -2.50
N ILE A 235 17.07 -17.32 -3.03
CA ILE A 235 16.25 -18.51 -3.29
C ILE A 235 15.86 -19.16 -1.96
N GLU A 236 16.83 -19.37 -1.07
CA GLU A 236 16.57 -19.92 0.26
C GLU A 236 15.77 -18.95 1.13
N ALA A 237 16.01 -17.64 1.01
CA ALA A 237 15.24 -16.61 1.69
C ALA A 237 13.75 -16.59 1.28
N MET A 238 13.46 -16.75 -0.02
CA MET A 238 12.07 -16.80 -0.51
C MET A 238 11.33 -18.03 0.00
N ALA A 239 12.02 -19.12 0.29
CA ALA A 239 11.42 -20.33 0.81
C ALA A 239 11.45 -20.47 2.33
N GLY A 240 12.26 -19.67 3.01
CA GLY A 240 12.28 -19.53 4.47
C GLY A 240 11.41 -18.37 4.94
N ALA A 241 11.96 -17.54 5.82
CA ALA A 241 11.24 -16.46 6.48
C ALA A 241 11.99 -15.14 6.43
N GLN A 242 11.29 -14.02 6.25
CA GLN A 242 11.86 -12.70 6.46
C GLN A 242 12.04 -12.40 7.95
N MET A 243 12.95 -11.48 8.27
CA MET A 243 13.12 -10.98 9.64
C MET A 243 12.36 -9.66 9.85
N THR A 244 12.08 -9.32 11.11
CA THR A 244 11.44 -8.05 11.48
C THR A 244 12.44 -6.89 11.53
N PHE A 245 12.01 -5.67 11.20
CA PHE A 245 12.86 -4.50 11.43
C PHE A 245 13.06 -4.28 12.94
N GLY A 246 14.22 -3.75 13.35
CA GLY A 246 14.48 -3.45 14.77
C GLY A 246 14.39 -4.66 15.71
N GLY A 247 14.52 -5.89 15.19
CA GLY A 247 14.47 -7.14 15.95
C GLY A 247 13.19 -7.28 16.77
N HIS A 248 13.32 -7.46 18.08
CA HIS A 248 12.19 -7.65 19.00
C HIS A 248 11.15 -6.53 18.97
N LYS A 249 11.53 -5.29 18.61
CA LYS A 249 10.56 -4.17 18.51
C LYS A 249 9.62 -4.33 17.30
N GLY A 250 10.16 -4.65 16.12
CA GLY A 250 9.33 -4.94 14.95
C GLY A 250 8.51 -6.21 15.15
N SER A 251 9.05 -7.21 15.85
CA SER A 251 8.29 -8.40 16.25
C SER A 251 7.09 -8.05 17.12
N ALA A 252 7.26 -7.19 18.13
CA ALA A 252 6.15 -6.75 18.98
C ALA A 252 5.11 -5.93 18.22
N LEU A 253 5.54 -5.03 17.33
CA LEU A 253 4.63 -4.28 16.45
C LEU A 253 3.87 -5.20 15.50
N SER A 254 4.53 -6.20 14.93
CA SER A 254 3.89 -7.19 14.07
C SER A 254 2.80 -7.96 14.81
N THR A 255 3.09 -8.42 16.04
CA THR A 255 2.09 -9.07 16.90
C THR A 255 0.91 -8.15 17.23
N MET A 256 1.16 -6.87 17.52
CA MET A 256 0.09 -5.90 17.78
C MET A 256 -0.84 -5.77 16.58
N ILE A 257 -0.29 -5.59 15.37
CA ILE A 257 -1.08 -5.47 14.13
C ILE A 257 -1.86 -6.75 13.84
N GLU A 258 -1.21 -7.90 14.03
CA GLU A 258 -1.83 -9.22 13.90
C GLU A 258 -3.10 -9.34 14.74
N LEU A 259 -3.00 -8.96 16.03
CA LEU A 259 -4.11 -9.05 16.98
C LEU A 259 -5.21 -8.02 16.71
N LEU A 260 -4.84 -6.79 16.32
CA LEU A 260 -5.78 -5.69 16.08
C LEU A 260 -6.57 -5.84 14.77
N ALA A 261 -5.92 -6.27 13.69
CA ALA A 261 -6.53 -6.35 12.35
C ALA A 261 -6.88 -7.77 11.90
N GLY A 262 -6.57 -8.80 12.70
CA GLY A 262 -7.12 -10.14 12.57
C GLY A 262 -8.18 -10.42 13.66
N PRO A 263 -7.82 -11.05 14.79
CA PRO A 263 -8.78 -11.49 15.80
C PRO A 263 -9.71 -10.42 16.37
N LEU A 264 -9.23 -9.20 16.67
CA LEU A 264 -10.08 -8.15 17.26
C LEU A 264 -11.24 -7.74 16.34
N VAL A 265 -10.98 -7.65 15.04
CA VAL A 265 -12.02 -7.33 14.04
C VAL A 265 -12.79 -8.58 13.60
N GLY A 266 -12.48 -9.76 14.12
CA GLY A 266 -13.16 -11.02 13.80
C GLY A 266 -12.70 -11.64 12.47
N ASP A 267 -11.42 -11.48 12.12
CA ASP A 267 -10.85 -11.99 10.87
C ASP A 267 -9.60 -12.86 11.06
N MET A 268 -9.05 -13.34 9.94
CA MET A 268 -7.93 -14.25 9.89
C MET A 268 -6.62 -13.62 10.37
N THR A 269 -5.86 -14.41 11.11
CA THR A 269 -4.42 -14.23 11.31
C THR A 269 -3.64 -14.65 10.05
N SER A 270 -2.37 -14.31 9.99
CA SER A 270 -1.48 -14.60 8.87
C SER A 270 -1.31 -16.09 8.59
N PRO A 271 -1.17 -16.97 9.60
CA PRO A 271 -1.20 -18.42 9.37
C PRO A 271 -2.54 -18.91 8.83
N GLN A 272 -3.66 -18.34 9.27
CA GLN A 272 -4.99 -18.70 8.77
C GLN A 272 -5.20 -18.20 7.33
N SER A 273 -4.71 -17.01 7.00
CA SER A 273 -4.72 -16.47 5.63
C SER A 273 -3.89 -17.36 4.70
N GLN A 274 -2.70 -17.78 5.14
CA GLN A 274 -1.84 -18.69 4.39
C GLN A 274 -2.47 -20.07 4.20
N ALA A 275 -3.14 -20.59 5.22
CA ALA A 275 -3.88 -21.85 5.13
C ALA A 275 -5.11 -21.73 4.21
N PHE A 276 -5.79 -20.59 4.23
CA PHE A 276 -6.92 -20.32 3.33
C PHE A 276 -6.48 -20.20 1.86
N ASP A 277 -5.28 -19.67 1.59
CA ASP A 277 -4.68 -19.65 0.24
C ASP A 277 -4.41 -21.05 -0.31
N ASP A 278 -4.11 -22.03 0.55
CA ASP A 278 -3.90 -23.44 0.19
C ASP A 278 -2.89 -23.66 -0.96
N GLY A 279 -1.92 -22.75 -1.11
CA GLY A 279 -0.90 -22.82 -2.16
C GLY A 279 -1.34 -22.32 -3.54
N ASP A 280 -2.53 -21.73 -3.66
CA ASP A 280 -3.02 -21.14 -4.92
C ASP A 280 -2.19 -19.90 -5.34
N GLY A 281 -1.44 -19.29 -4.42
CA GLY A 281 -0.58 -18.14 -4.71
C GLY A 281 -1.34 -16.84 -4.96
N GLY A 282 -2.54 -16.72 -4.37
CA GLY A 282 -3.36 -15.53 -4.40
C GLY A 282 -2.93 -14.47 -3.39
N ALA A 283 -3.55 -13.30 -3.48
CA ALA A 283 -3.44 -12.28 -2.45
C ALA A 283 -3.91 -12.81 -1.08
N PRO A 284 -3.34 -12.30 0.02
CA PRO A 284 -3.84 -12.58 1.36
C PRO A 284 -5.32 -12.22 1.54
N CYS A 285 -6.06 -13.14 2.17
CA CYS A 285 -7.44 -12.92 2.62
C CYS A 285 -7.46 -12.79 4.15
N HIS A 286 -7.84 -11.62 4.66
CA HIS A 286 -7.86 -11.31 6.09
C HIS A 286 -8.65 -10.01 6.34
N GLY A 287 -8.57 -9.47 7.56
CA GLY A 287 -9.21 -8.20 7.93
C GLY A 287 -8.27 -7.00 7.76
N GLU A 288 -8.83 -5.80 7.92
CA GLU A 288 -8.09 -4.55 7.97
C GLU A 288 -8.73 -3.60 8.98
N LEU A 289 -7.89 -2.89 9.73
CA LEU A 289 -8.32 -1.92 10.73
C LEU A 289 -7.81 -0.52 10.38
N ILE A 290 -8.73 0.42 10.24
CA ILE A 290 -8.45 1.83 10.05
C ILE A 290 -8.98 2.60 11.26
N ILE A 291 -8.17 3.44 11.87
CA ILE A 291 -8.57 4.29 13.00
C ILE A 291 -8.49 5.74 12.55
N ALA A 292 -9.54 6.51 12.84
CA ALA A 292 -9.61 7.94 12.58
C ALA A 292 -9.84 8.71 13.88
N LEU A 293 -9.09 9.79 14.05
CA LEU A 293 -9.05 10.62 15.25
C LEU A 293 -9.34 12.06 14.84
N SER A 294 -10.28 12.73 15.50
CA SER A 294 -10.65 14.12 15.23
C SER A 294 -9.76 15.08 16.01
N PRO A 295 -8.86 15.85 15.36
CA PRO A 295 -8.04 16.84 16.05
C PRO A 295 -8.88 17.87 16.81
N ASP A 296 -10.05 18.22 16.26
CA ASP A 296 -10.95 19.20 16.86
C ASP A 296 -11.48 18.73 18.22
N MET A 297 -11.81 17.43 18.35
CA MET A 297 -12.28 16.85 19.60
C MET A 297 -11.14 16.63 20.61
N PHE A 298 -9.94 16.25 20.15
CA PHE A 298 -8.79 16.04 21.02
C PHE A 298 -8.18 17.34 21.55
N MET A 299 -8.12 18.38 20.71
CA MET A 299 -7.41 19.63 21.01
C MET A 299 -8.35 20.77 21.43
N GLY A 300 -9.65 20.66 21.10
CA GLY A 300 -10.65 21.68 21.43
C GLY A 300 -10.25 23.08 20.95
N THR A 301 -10.39 24.06 21.83
CA THR A 301 -10.07 25.46 21.53
C THR A 301 -8.58 25.73 21.30
N GLU A 302 -7.69 24.83 21.73
CA GLU A 302 -6.23 24.97 21.57
C GLU A 302 -5.71 24.37 20.25
N ARG A 303 -6.61 23.92 19.36
CA ARG A 303 -6.29 23.30 18.08
C ARG A 303 -5.19 24.04 17.32
N ASP A 304 -5.40 25.33 17.03
CA ASP A 304 -4.45 26.10 16.23
C ASP A 304 -3.07 26.21 16.87
N ARG A 305 -3.00 26.27 18.20
CA ARG A 305 -1.74 26.28 18.94
C ARG A 305 -1.00 24.95 18.83
N HIS A 306 -1.72 23.83 18.92
CA HIS A 306 -1.13 22.50 18.83
C HIS A 306 -0.73 22.15 17.39
N PHE A 307 -1.51 22.55 16.37
CA PHE A 307 -1.09 22.45 14.97
C PHE A 307 0.17 23.28 14.69
N LYS A 308 0.27 24.52 15.21
CA LYS A 308 1.52 25.30 15.10
C LYS A 308 2.71 24.61 15.76
N SER A 309 2.49 23.92 16.88
CA SER A 309 3.54 23.14 17.54
C SER A 309 3.98 21.93 16.71
N ALA A 310 3.02 21.22 16.10
CA ALA A 310 3.31 20.11 15.20
C ALA A 310 4.07 20.57 13.95
N GLU A 311 3.65 21.67 13.31
CA GLU A 311 4.34 22.24 12.15
C GLU A 311 5.78 22.63 12.47
N ARG A 312 6.05 23.25 13.63
CA ARG A 312 7.43 23.54 14.06
C ARG A 312 8.30 22.28 14.16
N LEU A 313 7.75 21.17 14.66
CA LEU A 313 8.47 19.90 14.71
C LEU A 313 8.74 19.37 13.29
N LEU A 314 7.73 19.42 12.42
CA LEU A 314 7.85 18.92 11.04
C LEU A 314 8.81 19.78 10.19
N GLU A 315 8.89 21.09 10.43
CA GLU A 315 9.86 21.99 9.81
C GLU A 315 11.29 21.78 10.34
N ALA A 316 11.43 21.44 11.63
CA ALA A 316 12.74 21.19 12.23
C ALA A 316 13.45 19.94 11.67
N ILE A 317 12.70 18.97 11.12
CA ILE A 317 13.28 17.77 10.49
C ILE A 317 14.10 18.13 9.24
N PRO A 318 13.53 18.76 8.18
CA PRO A 318 14.29 19.18 7.01
C PRO A 318 15.30 20.29 7.29
N ALA A 319 15.09 21.13 8.32
CA ALA A 319 16.10 22.11 8.74
C ALA A 319 17.43 21.46 9.18
N GLN A 320 17.41 20.17 9.55
CA GLN A 320 18.60 19.37 9.88
C GLN A 320 19.17 18.60 8.68
N GLY A 321 18.65 18.81 7.47
CA GLY A 321 19.01 18.03 6.28
C GLY A 321 18.38 16.64 6.21
N ALA A 322 17.52 16.29 7.18
CA ALA A 322 16.72 15.08 7.12
C ALA A 322 15.52 15.27 6.18
N ARG A 323 14.78 14.19 5.92
CA ARG A 323 13.61 14.23 5.03
C ARG A 323 12.38 13.77 5.80
N LEU A 324 11.24 14.46 5.59
CA LEU A 324 9.97 13.94 6.07
C LEU A 324 9.61 12.64 5.31
N PRO A 325 8.96 11.68 5.97
CA PRO A 325 8.10 10.72 5.30
C PRO A 325 7.19 11.40 4.26
N SER A 326 6.78 10.64 3.25
CA SER A 326 6.03 11.10 2.06
C SER A 326 6.65 12.17 1.14
N SER A 327 7.68 12.94 1.52
CA SER A 327 8.24 14.00 0.64
C SER A 327 8.65 13.50 -0.75
N ARG A 328 9.20 12.27 -0.85
CA ARG A 328 9.54 11.65 -2.14
C ARG A 328 8.29 11.43 -3.01
N ARG A 329 7.20 10.93 -2.42
CA ARG A 329 5.92 10.68 -3.10
C ARG A 329 5.28 11.97 -3.60
N PHE A 330 5.35 13.05 -2.81
CA PHE A 330 4.83 14.34 -3.23
C PHE A 330 5.64 15.00 -4.34
N ALA A 331 6.97 14.90 -4.28
CA ALA A 331 7.83 15.35 -5.37
C ALA A 331 7.58 14.53 -6.66
N ALA A 332 7.38 13.21 -6.51
CA ALA A 332 6.97 12.32 -7.61
C ALA A 332 5.63 12.73 -8.21
N ARG A 333 4.60 12.94 -7.39
CA ARG A 333 3.28 13.41 -7.82
C ARG A 333 3.35 14.66 -8.70
N ALA A 334 4.13 15.66 -8.29
CA ALA A 334 4.30 16.89 -9.08
C ALA A 334 4.95 16.62 -10.46
N ARG A 335 5.89 15.66 -10.54
CA ARG A 335 6.49 15.23 -11.82
C ARG A 335 5.49 14.44 -12.65
N THR A 336 4.90 13.37 -12.09
CA THR A 336 4.00 12.47 -12.80
C THR A 336 2.76 13.19 -13.35
N THR A 337 2.21 14.16 -12.62
CA THR A 337 1.09 14.97 -13.11
C THR A 337 1.46 15.81 -14.34
N ARG A 338 2.71 16.28 -14.43
CA ARG A 338 3.20 17.08 -15.56
C ARG A 338 3.67 16.22 -16.73
N ASP A 339 4.41 15.15 -16.42
CA ASP A 339 5.20 14.39 -17.38
C ASP A 339 4.52 13.08 -17.80
N GLY A 340 3.45 12.67 -17.10
CA GLY A 340 2.83 11.37 -17.26
C GLY A 340 3.58 10.24 -16.53
N VAL A 341 3.01 9.04 -16.60
CA VAL A 341 3.57 7.80 -16.04
C VAL A 341 4.40 7.10 -17.11
N ARG A 342 5.68 6.85 -16.82
CA ARG A 342 6.59 6.10 -17.70
C ARG A 342 6.47 4.61 -17.43
N ILE A 343 5.89 3.87 -18.37
CA ILE A 343 5.78 2.40 -18.33
C ILE A 343 6.87 1.80 -19.23
N SER A 344 7.58 0.77 -18.75
CA SER A 344 8.53 0.03 -19.59
C SER A 344 7.80 -0.80 -20.64
N GLY A 345 8.43 -1.06 -21.78
CA GLY A 345 7.84 -1.82 -22.89
C GLY A 345 7.41 -3.21 -22.43
N THR A 346 8.26 -3.89 -21.66
CA THR A 346 7.94 -5.19 -21.04
C THR A 346 6.70 -5.11 -20.15
N GLN A 347 6.58 -4.08 -19.29
CA GLN A 347 5.41 -3.92 -18.44
C GLN A 347 4.17 -3.61 -19.28
N TYR A 348 4.29 -2.75 -20.30
CA TYR A 348 3.19 -2.42 -21.20
C TYR A 348 2.68 -3.66 -21.97
N ASP A 349 3.59 -4.49 -22.47
CA ASP A 349 3.25 -5.73 -23.16
C ASP A 349 2.51 -6.71 -22.24
N ILE A 350 2.94 -6.83 -20.98
CA ILE A 350 2.20 -7.62 -19.96
C ILE A 350 0.78 -7.06 -19.79
N LEU A 351 0.61 -5.74 -19.66
CA LEU A 351 -0.71 -5.13 -19.51
C LEU A 351 -1.60 -5.39 -20.72
N MET A 352 -1.04 -5.32 -21.94
CA MET A 352 -1.79 -5.61 -23.17
C MET A 352 -2.16 -7.09 -23.27
N GLN A 353 -1.29 -8.01 -22.82
CA GLN A 353 -1.59 -9.43 -22.74
C GLN A 353 -2.75 -9.69 -21.77
N LEU A 354 -2.72 -9.10 -20.57
CA LEU A 354 -3.82 -9.23 -19.59
C LEU A 354 -5.15 -8.74 -20.17
N LEU A 355 -5.13 -7.70 -20.99
CA LEU A 355 -6.34 -7.16 -21.63
C LEU A 355 -6.85 -8.05 -22.78
N ALA A 356 -5.94 -8.73 -23.49
CA ALA A 356 -6.28 -9.66 -24.57
C ALA A 356 -6.76 -11.04 -24.06
N GLN A 357 -6.37 -11.44 -22.85
CA GLN A 357 -6.78 -12.70 -22.24
C GLN A 357 -8.31 -12.76 -22.02
N ASP A 358 -8.91 -13.91 -22.33
CA ASP A 358 -10.30 -14.21 -22.01
C ASP A 358 -10.41 -14.77 -20.59
N ALA A 359 -11.33 -14.22 -19.78
CA ALA A 359 -11.62 -14.72 -18.43
C ALA A 359 -12.00 -16.22 -18.40
N ALA A 360 -12.54 -16.75 -19.51
CA ALA A 360 -12.99 -18.14 -19.64
C ALA A 360 -11.85 -19.17 -19.75
N ALA A 361 -10.62 -18.76 -20.05
CA ALA A 361 -9.48 -19.68 -20.09
C ALA A 361 -9.05 -20.14 -18.69
N ASN A 362 -9.15 -19.25 -17.69
CA ASN A 362 -8.70 -19.52 -16.31
C ASN A 362 -9.63 -20.47 -15.53
N LEU A 363 -10.89 -20.66 -15.97
CA LEU A 363 -11.85 -21.57 -15.32
C LEU A 363 -11.83 -22.99 -15.90
N LYS A 364 -11.21 -23.20 -17.07
CA LYS A 364 -11.23 -24.48 -17.80
C LYS A 364 -10.09 -25.44 -17.47
N GLU A 365 -9.06 -25.01 -16.74
CA GLU A 365 -7.95 -25.87 -16.29
C GLU A 365 -8.11 -26.36 -14.84
N ARG A 366 -9.35 -26.53 -14.38
CA ARG A 366 -9.61 -27.17 -13.08
C ARG A 366 -9.85 -28.66 -13.27
N PRO A 367 -9.07 -29.56 -12.62
CA PRO A 367 -9.42 -30.98 -12.54
C PRO A 367 -10.74 -31.21 -11.79
#